data_AF-A0A7Z7YLK1-F1
#
_entry.id   AF-A0A7Z7YLK1-F1
#
_cell.length_a   1.000
_cell.length_b   1.000
_cell.length_c   1.000
_cell.angle_alpha   90.00
_cell.angle_beta   90.00
_cell.angle_gamma   90.00
#
_symmetry.space_group_name_H-M   'P 1'
#
loop_
_entity.id
_entity.type
_entity.pdbx_description
1 polymer ?
#
loop_
_entity_poly.entity_id
_entity_poly.type
_entity_poly.pdbx_seq_one_letter_code
_entity_poly.pdbx_strand_id
1 'polypeptide(L)'
;MNDESKIKYACEMVNKIDCGREQPKIAGLLLSILSKDAYRNNESIHDLIWGEVIKNIDVFELSSQEKFNLIQVYFNNAKSLFKTIPASVLTNGIFLNDFFINNSNMFSWYFPQLLEQYKLCKSKLDKIGIHIDDLEKNKTGIQNQSHYWQFFNQLSLDELTLRKCLMLTILKSNCDISMFIDEEQLKAFNYPENLRDTIQKYGWKK
;
A
#
# COMPACT_ATOMS: atom_id res chain seq x y z
N MET A 1 -30.08 0.52 17.23
CA MET A 1 -28.94 1.46 17.12
C MET A 1 -28.91 2.02 15.71
N ASN A 2 -28.87 3.35 15.57
CA ASN A 2 -28.57 3.99 14.27
C ASN A 2 -27.11 3.67 13.87
N ASP A 3 -26.77 3.84 12.60
CA ASP A 3 -25.44 3.47 12.11
C ASP A 3 -24.32 4.32 12.74
N GLU A 4 -24.63 5.55 13.14
CA GLU A 4 -23.71 6.45 13.84
C GLU A 4 -23.29 5.92 15.22
N SER A 5 -24.23 5.37 16.00
CA SER A 5 -23.93 4.74 17.29
C SER A 5 -23.10 3.46 17.13
N LYS A 6 -23.33 2.71 16.04
CA LYS A 6 -22.54 1.51 15.71
C LYS A 6 -21.10 1.88 15.35
N ILE A 7 -20.93 2.94 14.54
CA ILE A 7 -19.61 3.47 14.14
C ILE A 7 -18.85 3.96 15.37
N LYS A 8 -19.48 4.75 16.23
CA LYS A 8 -18.84 5.24 17.47
C LYS A 8 -18.37 4.09 18.35
N TYR A 9 -19.22 3.08 18.55
CA TYR A 9 -18.87 1.88 19.31
C TYR A 9 -17.69 1.13 18.67
N ALA A 10 -17.67 0.97 17.34
CA ALA A 10 -16.57 0.34 16.64
C ALA A 10 -15.24 1.12 16.83
N CYS A 11 -15.26 2.45 16.70
CA CYS A 11 -14.09 3.29 16.95
C CYS A 11 -13.60 3.18 18.41
N GLU A 12 -14.50 3.17 19.38
CA GLU A 12 -14.16 2.97 20.79
C GLU A 12 -13.56 1.59 21.05
N MET A 13 -14.05 0.54 20.39
CA MET A 13 -13.48 -0.80 20.49
C MET A 13 -12.08 -0.83 19.90
N VAL A 14 -11.86 -0.25 18.71
CA VAL A 14 -10.53 -0.21 18.08
C VAL A 14 -9.53 0.59 18.92
N ASN A 15 -9.95 1.72 19.51
CA ASN A 15 -9.09 2.52 20.40
C ASN A 15 -8.72 1.84 21.73
N LYS A 16 -9.49 0.82 22.14
CA LYS A 16 -9.25 0.06 23.38
C LYS A 16 -8.41 -1.19 23.14
N ILE A 17 -8.00 -1.45 21.89
CA ILE A 17 -7.17 -2.58 21.53
C ILE A 17 -5.79 -2.41 22.16
N ASP A 18 -5.48 -3.22 23.17
CA ASP A 18 -4.11 -3.45 23.61
C ASP A 18 -3.47 -4.46 22.65
N CYS A 19 -2.71 -3.94 21.67
CA CYS A 19 -1.98 -4.72 20.68
C CYS A 19 -0.99 -5.73 21.28
N GLY A 20 -0.72 -5.71 22.59
CA GLY A 20 0.14 -6.68 23.26
C GLY A 20 -0.58 -7.94 23.79
N ARG A 21 -1.80 -7.84 24.34
CA ARG A 21 -2.40 -8.93 25.14
C ARG A 21 -3.61 -9.64 24.53
N GLU A 22 -4.33 -9.02 23.59
CA GLU A 22 -5.62 -9.56 23.10
C GLU A 22 -5.62 -9.94 21.61
N GLN A 23 -4.43 -10.09 21.02
CA GLN A 23 -4.20 -10.09 19.56
C GLN A 23 -5.08 -11.03 18.73
N PRO A 24 -5.34 -12.30 19.12
CA PRO A 24 -6.19 -13.21 18.33
C PRO A 24 -7.68 -12.87 18.42
N LYS A 25 -8.15 -12.39 19.59
CA LYS A 25 -9.54 -11.94 19.78
C LYS A 25 -9.79 -10.65 19.00
N ILE A 26 -8.79 -9.77 18.98
CA ILE A 26 -8.76 -8.52 18.23
C ILE A 26 -8.92 -8.80 16.72
N ALA A 27 -8.17 -9.74 16.15
CA ALA A 27 -8.25 -10.08 14.72
C ALA A 27 -9.65 -10.55 14.30
N GLY A 28 -10.26 -11.45 15.08
CA GLY A 28 -11.61 -11.93 14.81
C GLY A 28 -12.68 -10.83 14.92
N LEU A 29 -12.57 -9.97 15.94
CA LEU A 29 -13.44 -8.80 16.11
C LEU A 29 -13.29 -7.81 14.95
N LEU A 30 -12.06 -7.53 14.51
CA LEU A 30 -11.77 -6.63 13.39
C LEU A 30 -12.28 -7.16 12.06
N LEU A 31 -12.09 -8.46 11.78
CA LEU A 31 -12.69 -9.11 10.62
C LEU A 31 -14.22 -9.00 10.65
N SER A 32 -14.83 -9.20 11.83
CA SER A 32 -16.29 -9.07 12.02
C SER A 32 -16.79 -7.63 11.82
N ILE A 33 -16.01 -6.63 12.24
CA ILE A 33 -16.31 -5.21 12.02
C ILE A 33 -16.19 -4.88 10.53
N LEU A 34 -15.06 -5.22 9.90
CA LEU A 34 -14.80 -4.94 8.49
C LEU A 34 -15.77 -5.65 7.53
N SER A 35 -16.35 -6.78 7.94
CA SER A 35 -17.29 -7.54 7.13
C SER A 35 -18.72 -6.98 7.13
N LYS A 36 -19.02 -5.93 7.91
CA LYS A 36 -20.37 -5.34 8.01
C LYS A 36 -20.49 -4.07 7.16
N ASP A 37 -21.57 -3.99 6.37
CA ASP A 37 -21.79 -2.92 5.37
C ASP A 37 -21.71 -1.49 5.93
N ALA A 38 -22.19 -1.28 7.17
CA ALA A 38 -22.19 0.05 7.80
C ALA A 38 -20.78 0.64 8.00
N TYR A 39 -19.74 -0.19 8.11
CA TYR A 39 -18.36 0.24 8.32
C TYR A 39 -17.52 0.20 7.05
N ARG A 40 -17.99 -0.57 6.06
CA ARG A 40 -17.34 -0.67 4.75
C ARG A 40 -17.11 0.69 4.12
N ASN A 41 -18.02 1.63 4.36
CA ASN A 41 -18.03 2.96 3.74
C ASN A 41 -17.68 4.14 4.68
N ASN A 42 -17.07 3.90 5.86
CA ASN A 42 -16.76 4.97 6.81
C ASN A 42 -15.25 5.29 6.86
N GLU A 43 -14.85 6.45 6.34
CA GLU A 43 -13.45 6.89 6.24
C GLU A 43 -12.70 6.86 7.59
N SER A 44 -13.31 7.39 8.66
CA SER A 44 -12.68 7.45 9.99
C SER A 44 -12.35 6.08 10.59
N ILE A 45 -13.18 5.08 10.33
CA ILE A 45 -12.89 3.69 10.75
C ILE A 45 -11.72 3.13 9.96
N HIS A 46 -11.60 3.42 8.67
CA HIS A 46 -10.49 2.95 7.85
C HIS A 46 -9.17 3.59 8.25
N ASP A 47 -9.15 4.88 8.58
CA ASP A 47 -7.97 5.55 9.12
C ASP A 47 -7.51 4.95 10.43
N LEU A 48 -8.46 4.65 11.33
CA LEU A 48 -8.16 4.06 12.62
C LEU A 48 -7.64 2.63 12.50
N ILE A 49 -8.30 1.79 11.68
CA ILE A 49 -7.84 0.43 11.40
C ILE A 49 -6.48 0.46 10.71
N TRP A 50 -6.25 1.42 9.83
CA TRP A 50 -4.94 1.60 9.19
C TRP A 50 -3.83 1.87 10.20
N GLY A 51 -4.03 2.89 11.04
CA GLY A 51 -3.05 3.37 12.00
C GLY A 51 -2.72 2.36 13.11
N GLU A 52 -3.74 1.68 13.62
CA GLU A 52 -3.61 0.82 14.81
C GLU A 52 -3.43 -0.66 14.47
N VAL A 53 -4.05 -1.14 13.39
CA VAL A 53 -4.11 -2.58 13.09
C VAL A 53 -3.15 -2.93 11.96
N ILE A 54 -3.33 -2.36 10.78
CA ILE A 54 -2.57 -2.82 9.60
C ILE A 54 -1.09 -2.48 9.73
N LYS A 55 -0.78 -1.32 10.32
CA LYS A 55 0.60 -0.92 10.61
C LYS A 55 1.31 -1.85 11.62
N ASN A 56 0.57 -2.54 12.48
CA ASN A 56 1.11 -3.37 13.57
C ASN A 56 0.76 -4.87 13.40
N ILE A 57 0.29 -5.29 12.22
CA ILE A 57 -0.17 -6.67 12.03
C ILE A 57 0.97 -7.71 12.08
N ASP A 58 2.22 -7.26 11.96
CA ASP A 58 3.41 -8.08 12.10
C ASP A 58 3.62 -8.56 13.55
N VAL A 59 3.35 -7.71 14.55
CA VAL A 59 3.46 -8.06 15.97
C VAL A 59 2.33 -8.93 16.49
N PHE A 60 1.27 -9.14 15.70
CA PHE A 60 0.19 -10.05 16.10
C PHE A 60 0.62 -11.51 15.99
N GLU A 61 0.34 -12.30 17.04
CA GLU A 61 0.45 -13.76 17.10
C GLU A 61 -0.68 -14.44 16.31
N LEU A 62 -0.81 -14.07 15.04
CA LEU A 62 -1.74 -14.66 14.08
C LEU A 62 -0.98 -15.61 13.15
N SER A 63 -1.68 -16.63 12.67
CA SER A 63 -1.15 -17.44 11.58
C SER A 63 -0.96 -16.59 10.33
N SER A 64 -0.07 -17.07 9.47
CA SER A 64 0.15 -16.58 8.11
C SER A 64 -1.15 -16.28 7.35
N GLN A 65 -2.09 -17.23 7.39
CA GLN A 65 -3.35 -17.13 6.65
C GLN A 65 -4.27 -16.05 7.24
N GLU A 66 -4.32 -15.92 8.56
CA GLU A 66 -5.15 -14.92 9.24
C GLU A 66 -4.64 -13.49 8.95
N LYS A 67 -3.31 -13.29 9.00
CA LYS A 67 -2.69 -12.00 8.62
C LYS A 67 -3.05 -11.63 7.18
N PHE A 68 -2.97 -12.59 6.27
CA PHE A 68 -3.30 -12.37 4.86
C PHE A 68 -4.78 -12.05 4.67
N ASN A 69 -5.68 -12.82 5.28
CA ASN A 69 -7.12 -12.59 5.18
C ASN A 69 -7.50 -11.20 5.72
N LEU A 70 -6.92 -10.77 6.84
CA LEU A 70 -7.11 -9.43 7.39
C LEU A 70 -6.72 -8.33 6.41
N ILE A 71 -5.53 -8.45 5.81
CA ILE A 71 -5.04 -7.49 4.83
C ILE A 71 -5.93 -7.47 3.59
N GLN A 72 -6.31 -8.64 3.07
CA GLN A 72 -7.17 -8.72 1.89
C GLN A 72 -8.55 -8.08 2.13
N VAL A 73 -9.18 -8.37 3.27
CA VAL A 73 -10.48 -7.80 3.64
C VAL A 73 -10.37 -6.28 3.78
N TYR A 74 -9.35 -5.79 4.50
CA TYR A 74 -9.10 -4.37 4.64
C TYR A 74 -8.89 -3.71 3.28
N PHE A 75 -8.01 -4.27 2.46
CA PHE A 75 -7.67 -3.76 1.13
C PHE A 75 -8.89 -3.67 0.22
N ASN A 76 -9.72 -4.71 0.19
CA ASN A 76 -10.95 -4.73 -0.61
C ASN A 76 -11.95 -3.66 -0.17
N ASN A 77 -12.06 -3.41 1.14
CA ASN A 77 -12.93 -2.37 1.66
C ASN A 77 -12.40 -0.97 1.38
N ALA A 78 -11.08 -0.73 1.57
CA ALA A 78 -10.44 0.53 1.22
C ALA A 78 -10.59 0.83 -0.29
N LYS A 79 -10.42 -0.18 -1.16
CA LYS A 79 -10.64 -0.05 -2.60
C LYS A 79 -12.06 0.38 -2.95
N SER A 80 -13.05 -0.20 -2.27
CA SER A 80 -14.47 0.15 -2.44
C SER A 80 -14.75 1.61 -2.08
N LEU A 81 -14.07 2.12 -1.04
CA LEU A 81 -14.27 3.47 -0.53
C LEU A 81 -13.59 4.55 -1.36
N PHE A 82 -12.27 4.42 -1.52
CA PHE A 82 -11.46 5.48 -2.09
C PHE A 82 -11.46 5.46 -3.62
N LYS A 83 -12.13 4.49 -4.25
CA LYS A 83 -12.09 4.15 -5.69
C LYS A 83 -10.70 3.74 -6.20
N THR A 84 -9.64 4.30 -5.62
CA THR A 84 -8.23 3.96 -5.79
C THR A 84 -7.57 3.83 -4.42
N ILE A 85 -6.62 2.92 -4.30
CA ILE A 85 -6.02 2.59 -3.00
C ILE A 85 -4.91 3.58 -2.70
N PRO A 86 -4.89 4.21 -1.50
CA PRO A 86 -3.84 5.15 -1.15
C PRO A 86 -2.45 4.50 -1.25
N ALA A 87 -1.46 5.26 -1.74
CA ALA A 87 -0.08 4.76 -1.86
C ALA A 87 0.46 4.26 -0.51
N SER A 88 0.17 5.00 0.56
CA SER A 88 0.51 4.64 1.94
C SER A 88 0.06 3.24 2.32
N VAL A 89 -1.05 2.75 1.75
CA VAL A 89 -1.57 1.41 2.01
C VAL A 89 -0.61 0.34 1.51
N LEU A 90 -0.17 0.49 0.26
CA LEU A 90 0.71 -0.49 -0.37
C LEU A 90 2.16 -0.33 0.08
N THR A 91 2.60 0.88 0.42
CA THR A 91 3.99 1.13 0.82
C THR A 91 4.24 0.90 2.32
N ASN A 92 3.32 0.25 3.01
CA ASN A 92 3.50 -0.08 4.42
C ASN A 92 4.63 -1.11 4.58
N GLY A 93 5.51 -0.88 5.58
CA GLY A 93 6.67 -1.73 5.84
C GLY A 93 6.32 -3.20 6.09
N ILE A 94 5.09 -3.50 6.50
CA ILE A 94 4.61 -4.87 6.69
C ILE A 94 4.73 -5.74 5.43
N PHE A 95 4.48 -5.17 4.24
CA PHE A 95 4.64 -5.87 2.97
C PHE A 95 6.10 -6.08 2.57
N LEU A 96 7.01 -5.42 3.28
CA LEU A 96 8.45 -5.55 3.09
C LEU A 96 9.13 -6.46 4.13
N ASN A 97 8.35 -7.05 5.04
CA ASN A 97 8.84 -8.03 6.00
C ASN A 97 9.10 -9.37 5.32
N ASP A 98 10.10 -10.11 5.81
CA ASP A 98 10.58 -11.36 5.21
C ASP A 98 9.46 -12.38 5.02
N PHE A 99 8.49 -12.40 5.93
CA PHE A 99 7.34 -13.27 5.84
C PHE A 99 6.49 -13.01 4.58
N PHE A 100 6.13 -11.75 4.30
CA PHE A 100 5.29 -11.40 3.13
C PHE A 100 6.04 -11.59 1.83
N ILE A 101 7.29 -11.12 1.80
CA ILE A 101 8.12 -11.11 0.61
C ILE A 101 8.48 -12.53 0.15
N ASN A 102 8.64 -13.47 1.07
CA ASN A 102 9.00 -14.85 0.74
C ASN A 102 7.80 -15.79 0.62
N ASN A 103 6.59 -15.34 0.95
CA ASN A 103 5.38 -16.10 0.71
C ASN A 103 4.88 -15.85 -0.72
N SER A 104 5.04 -16.84 -1.60
CA SER A 104 4.70 -16.70 -3.03
C SER A 104 3.25 -16.31 -3.29
N ASN A 105 2.29 -16.82 -2.49
CA ASN A 105 0.88 -16.48 -2.65
C ASN A 105 0.62 -15.02 -2.28
N MET A 106 1.19 -14.56 -1.16
CA MET A 106 1.04 -13.16 -0.74
C MET A 106 1.73 -12.21 -1.69
N PHE A 107 2.93 -12.56 -2.14
CA PHE A 107 3.67 -11.82 -3.15
C PHE A 107 2.85 -11.69 -4.44
N SER A 108 2.33 -12.81 -4.96
CA SER A 108 1.55 -12.84 -6.21
C SER A 108 0.27 -12.01 -6.11
N TRP A 109 -0.32 -11.90 -4.91
CA TRP A 109 -1.45 -11.01 -4.67
C TRP A 109 -1.02 -9.54 -4.52
N TYR A 110 0.05 -9.26 -3.79
CA TYR A 110 0.50 -7.91 -3.46
C TYR A 110 1.18 -7.18 -4.63
N PHE A 111 2.13 -7.82 -5.30
CA PHE A 111 2.99 -7.18 -6.30
C PHE A 111 2.22 -6.52 -7.46
N PRO A 112 1.18 -7.15 -8.06
CA PRO A 112 0.41 -6.51 -9.13
C PRO A 112 -0.28 -5.23 -8.68
N GLN A 113 -0.75 -5.19 -7.43
CA GLN A 113 -1.46 -4.04 -6.87
C GLN A 113 -0.52 -2.86 -6.65
N LEU A 114 0.68 -3.14 -6.13
CA LEU A 114 1.76 -2.17 -6.00
C LEU A 114 2.16 -1.60 -7.37
N LEU A 115 2.34 -2.47 -8.36
CA LEU A 115 2.71 -2.10 -9.72
C LEU A 115 1.63 -1.23 -10.40
N GLU A 116 0.36 -1.56 -10.23
CA GLU A 116 -0.76 -0.79 -10.78
C GLU A 116 -0.80 0.62 -10.19
N GLN A 117 -0.71 0.76 -8.86
CA GLN A 117 -0.71 2.08 -8.23
C GLN A 117 0.51 2.91 -8.63
N TYR A 118 1.67 2.29 -8.76
CA TYR A 118 2.85 2.95 -9.33
C TYR A 118 2.59 3.49 -10.74
N LYS A 119 2.10 2.65 -11.65
CA LYS A 119 1.81 3.04 -13.04
C LYS A 119 0.80 4.19 -13.10
N LEU A 120 -0.26 4.15 -12.27
CA LEU A 120 -1.26 5.21 -12.17
C LEU A 120 -0.64 6.52 -11.67
N CYS A 121 0.17 6.47 -10.62
CA CYS A 121 0.85 7.64 -10.06
C CYS A 121 1.80 8.28 -11.07
N LYS A 122 2.69 7.47 -11.67
CA LYS A 122 3.66 7.92 -12.68
C LYS A 122 2.97 8.48 -13.92
N SER A 123 1.89 7.85 -14.39
CA SER A 123 1.12 8.37 -15.54
C SER A 123 0.49 9.73 -15.26
N LYS A 124 0.09 10.01 -14.01
CA LYS A 124 -0.41 11.35 -13.63
C LYS A 124 0.71 12.38 -13.70
N LEU A 125 1.89 12.08 -13.17
CA LEU A 125 3.06 12.97 -13.23
C LEU A 125 3.51 13.25 -14.66
N ASP A 126 3.57 12.21 -15.50
CA ASP A 126 3.96 12.35 -16.92
C ASP A 126 2.99 13.27 -17.68
N LYS A 127 1.68 13.20 -17.39
CA LYS A 127 0.68 14.10 -18.00
C LYS A 127 0.86 15.56 -17.59
N ILE A 128 1.39 15.82 -16.41
CA ILE A 128 1.61 17.19 -15.89
C ILE A 128 3.01 17.70 -16.31
N GLY A 129 3.86 16.84 -16.87
CA GLY A 129 5.21 17.20 -17.30
C GLY A 129 6.20 17.40 -16.15
N ILE A 130 5.91 16.84 -14.96
CA ILE A 130 6.81 16.87 -13.81
C ILE A 130 7.66 15.61 -13.83
N HIS A 131 8.97 15.77 -14.03
CA HIS A 131 9.94 14.69 -13.89
C HIS A 131 10.56 14.74 -12.49
N ILE A 132 10.41 13.65 -11.73
CA ILE A 132 10.91 13.56 -10.36
C ILE A 132 12.44 13.69 -10.27
N ASP A 133 13.15 13.20 -11.29
CA ASP A 133 14.60 13.32 -11.37
C ASP A 133 15.06 14.80 -11.50
N ASP A 134 14.17 15.71 -11.89
CA ASP A 134 14.39 17.16 -11.89
C ASP A 134 14.04 17.82 -10.55
N LEU A 135 13.12 17.24 -9.76
CA LEU A 135 12.78 17.71 -8.42
C LEU A 135 13.89 17.41 -7.40
N GLU A 136 14.52 16.23 -7.47
CA GLU A 136 15.66 15.89 -6.59
C GLU A 136 16.85 16.84 -6.81
N LYS A 137 17.04 17.33 -8.04
CA LYS A 137 18.09 18.29 -8.41
C LYS A 137 17.77 19.74 -8.01
N ASN A 138 16.49 20.09 -7.88
CA ASN A 138 16.02 21.46 -7.63
C ASN A 138 15.41 21.68 -6.22
N LYS A 139 15.93 20.96 -5.20
CA LYS A 139 15.49 21.08 -3.79
C LYS A 139 15.49 22.50 -3.23
N THR A 140 16.23 23.44 -3.82
CA THR A 140 16.41 24.80 -3.32
C THR A 140 15.59 25.88 -4.04
N GLY A 141 14.89 25.55 -5.13
CA GLY A 141 14.29 26.58 -6.02
C GLY A 141 12.78 26.77 -5.95
N ILE A 142 12.03 25.86 -5.33
CA ILE A 142 10.57 25.85 -5.46
C ILE A 142 9.89 25.89 -4.08
N GLN A 143 10.14 26.97 -3.35
CA GLN A 143 9.21 27.45 -2.33
C GLN A 143 8.35 28.54 -3.00
N ASN A 144 7.21 28.17 -3.58
CA ASN A 144 6.16 29.15 -3.85
C ASN A 144 4.76 28.55 -3.65
N GLN A 145 4.19 28.99 -2.53
CA GLN A 145 2.84 28.94 -1.99
C GLN A 145 1.70 28.80 -3.02
N SER A 146 1.23 27.57 -3.23
CA SER A 146 -0.03 27.28 -3.93
C SER A 146 -0.57 25.92 -3.47
N HIS A 147 -1.89 25.77 -3.30
CA HIS A 147 -2.54 24.49 -3.00
C HIS A 147 -2.18 23.39 -4.02
N TYR A 148 -1.88 23.76 -5.26
CA TYR A 148 -1.42 22.84 -6.29
C TYR A 148 0.00 22.32 -6.02
N TRP A 149 0.87 23.11 -5.40
CA TRP A 149 2.22 22.68 -5.04
C TRP A 149 2.19 21.55 -4.01
N GLN A 150 1.31 21.63 -3.01
CA GLN A 150 1.13 20.54 -2.03
C GLN A 150 0.67 19.25 -2.70
N PHE A 151 -0.26 19.35 -3.66
CA PHE A 151 -0.72 18.20 -4.44
C PHE A 151 0.41 17.59 -5.28
N PHE A 152 1.19 18.39 -6.01
CA PHE A 152 2.31 17.90 -6.82
C PHE A 152 3.43 17.30 -5.97
N ASN A 153 3.72 17.92 -4.83
CA ASN A 153 4.70 17.42 -3.88
C ASN A 153 4.27 16.06 -3.31
N GLN A 154 3.01 15.92 -2.89
CA GLN A 154 2.49 14.64 -2.40
C GLN A 154 2.52 13.56 -3.50
N LEU A 155 2.06 13.89 -4.71
CA LEU A 155 2.08 12.95 -5.83
C LEU A 155 3.50 12.48 -6.18
N SER A 156 4.48 13.40 -6.09
CA SER A 156 5.90 13.08 -6.32
C SER A 156 6.47 12.19 -5.21
N LEU A 157 6.14 12.49 -3.95
CA LEU A 157 6.51 11.66 -2.80
C LEU A 157 5.89 10.26 -2.88
N ASP A 158 4.64 10.16 -3.32
CA ASP A 158 3.94 8.89 -3.51
C ASP A 158 4.62 8.04 -4.59
N GLU A 159 4.95 8.62 -5.76
CA GLU A 159 5.71 7.91 -6.80
C GLU A 159 7.05 7.43 -6.26
N LEU A 160 7.81 8.29 -5.57
CA LEU A 160 9.11 7.94 -4.99
C LEU A 160 9.00 6.78 -4.02
N THR A 161 7.97 6.79 -3.18
CA THR A 161 7.74 5.76 -2.16
C THR A 161 7.31 4.44 -2.81
N LEU A 162 6.40 4.50 -3.80
CA LEU A 162 5.97 3.33 -4.57
C LEU A 162 7.14 2.73 -5.37
N ARG A 163 7.95 3.57 -6.02
CA ARG A 163 9.16 3.17 -6.76
C ARG A 163 10.14 2.43 -5.86
N LYS A 164 10.46 3.01 -4.70
CA LYS A 164 11.32 2.38 -3.70
C LYS A 164 10.75 1.05 -3.20
N CYS A 165 9.45 0.99 -2.92
CA CYS A 165 8.80 -0.25 -2.50
C CYS A 165 8.90 -1.33 -3.59
N LEU A 166 8.61 -1.00 -4.86
CA LEU A 166 8.74 -1.94 -5.98
C LEU A 166 10.16 -2.50 -6.06
N MET A 167 11.16 -1.62 -6.02
CA MET A 167 12.56 -2.03 -6.07
C MET A 167 12.91 -2.94 -4.89
N LEU A 168 12.54 -2.58 -3.66
CA LEU A 168 12.81 -3.39 -2.48
C LEU A 168 12.10 -4.74 -2.52
N THR A 169 10.85 -4.77 -2.96
CA THR A 169 10.08 -6.01 -3.13
C THR A 169 10.76 -6.93 -4.16
N ILE A 170 11.20 -6.40 -5.30
CA ILE A 170 11.95 -7.16 -6.32
C ILE A 170 13.27 -7.70 -5.74
N LEU A 171 14.06 -6.83 -5.10
CA LEU A 171 15.38 -7.17 -4.58
C LEU A 171 15.35 -8.23 -3.49
N LYS A 172 14.39 -8.12 -2.57
CA LYS A 172 14.28 -9.01 -1.40
C LYS A 172 13.51 -10.29 -1.70
N SER A 173 12.57 -10.28 -2.64
CA SER A 173 11.79 -11.47 -2.95
C SER A 173 12.61 -12.52 -3.68
N ASN A 174 12.24 -13.77 -3.48
CA ASN A 174 12.69 -14.89 -4.30
C ASN A 174 11.72 -15.24 -5.44
N CYS A 175 10.74 -14.37 -5.69
CA CYS A 175 9.72 -14.58 -6.71
C CYS A 175 10.18 -14.02 -8.07
N ASP A 176 9.83 -14.74 -9.13
CA ASP A 176 9.94 -14.23 -10.49
C ASP A 176 8.77 -13.29 -10.80
N ILE A 177 9.04 -12.16 -11.43
CA ILE A 177 8.02 -11.17 -11.80
C ILE A 177 7.70 -11.14 -13.29
N SER A 178 8.24 -12.07 -14.10
CA SER A 178 8.06 -12.06 -15.56
C SER A 178 6.59 -12.13 -15.97
N MET A 179 5.74 -12.79 -15.16
CA MET A 179 4.29 -12.84 -15.38
C MET A 179 3.57 -11.50 -15.17
N PHE A 180 4.21 -10.53 -14.51
CA PHE A 180 3.64 -9.22 -14.21
C PHE A 180 4.25 -8.09 -15.02
N ILE A 181 5.53 -8.22 -15.40
CA ILE A 181 6.28 -7.29 -16.24
C ILE A 181 7.24 -8.11 -17.09
N ASP A 182 6.89 -8.32 -18.35
CA ASP A 182 7.79 -8.89 -19.35
C ASP A 182 8.63 -7.80 -20.05
N GLU A 183 9.49 -8.20 -20.99
CA GLU A 183 10.30 -7.27 -21.77
C GLU A 183 9.49 -6.26 -22.59
N GLU A 184 8.36 -6.65 -23.15
CA GLU A 184 7.52 -5.77 -23.97
C GLU A 184 6.88 -4.71 -23.09
N GLN A 185 6.31 -5.11 -21.95
CA GLN A 185 5.71 -4.22 -20.97
C GLN A 185 6.73 -3.27 -20.34
N LEU A 186 7.97 -3.74 -20.12
CA LEU A 186 9.06 -2.91 -19.62
C LEU A 186 9.43 -1.80 -20.63
N LYS A 187 9.41 -2.11 -21.93
CA LYS A 187 9.70 -1.14 -23.01
C LYS A 187 8.52 -0.18 -23.25
N ALA A 188 7.28 -0.66 -23.12
CA ALA A 188 6.07 0.10 -23.41
C ALA A 188 5.76 1.21 -22.40
N PHE A 189 6.29 1.11 -21.17
CA PHE A 189 6.05 2.11 -20.12
C PHE A 189 7.34 2.89 -19.78
N ASN A 190 7.18 4.19 -19.51
CA ASN A 190 8.29 5.09 -19.22
C ASN A 190 8.77 4.96 -17.76
N TYR A 191 9.29 3.78 -17.40
CA TYR A 191 9.94 3.54 -16.11
C TYR A 191 11.24 4.34 -16.01
N PRO A 192 11.52 4.97 -14.85
CA PRO A 192 12.83 5.51 -14.53
C PRO A 192 13.93 4.45 -14.63
N GLU A 193 15.13 4.87 -15.04
CA GLU A 193 16.27 3.99 -15.34
C GLU A 193 16.60 3.05 -14.16
N ASN A 194 16.64 3.57 -12.94
CA ASN A 194 16.93 2.77 -11.75
C ASN A 194 15.92 1.63 -11.49
N LEU A 195 14.63 1.87 -11.73
CA LEU A 195 13.60 0.83 -11.59
C LEU A 195 13.68 -0.16 -12.75
N ARG A 196 13.92 0.33 -13.97
CA ARG A 196 14.13 -0.52 -15.15
C ARG A 196 15.30 -1.49 -14.94
N ASP A 197 16.45 -0.98 -14.51
CA ASP A 197 17.64 -1.79 -14.22
C ASP A 197 17.36 -2.81 -13.11
N THR A 198 16.60 -2.41 -12.08
CA THR A 198 16.23 -3.32 -10.99
C THR A 198 15.37 -4.49 -11.50
N ILE A 199 14.38 -4.20 -12.35
CA ILE A 199 13.52 -5.24 -12.95
C ILE A 199 14.35 -6.20 -13.80
N GLN A 200 15.20 -5.67 -14.69
CA GLN A 200 15.99 -6.51 -15.61
C GLN A 200 17.02 -7.37 -14.87
N LYS A 201 17.67 -6.81 -13.86
CA LYS A 201 18.76 -7.49 -13.15
C LYS A 201 18.28 -8.47 -12.09
N TYR A 202 17.16 -8.19 -11.43
CA TYR A 202 16.73 -8.93 -10.25
C TYR A 202 15.31 -9.49 -10.33
N GLY A 203 14.47 -8.96 -11.24
CA GLY A 203 13.06 -9.33 -11.34
C GLY A 203 12.80 -10.60 -12.13
N TRP A 204 13.55 -10.84 -13.20
CA TRP A 204 13.42 -12.04 -14.02
C TRP A 204 14.35 -13.13 -13.50
N LYS A 205 13.83 -13.96 -12.59
CA LYS A 205 14.58 -15.07 -12.01
C LYS A 205 14.51 -16.24 -12.98
N LYS A 206 15.66 -16.61 -13.54
CA LYS A 206 15.83 -17.79 -14.39
C LYS A 206 15.86 -19.07 -13.57
#